data_AF-A0A848JVF1-F1
#
_entry.id   AF-A0A848JVF1-F1
#
_cell.length_a   1.000
_cell.length_b   1.000
_cell.length_c   1.000
_cell.angle_alpha   90.00
_cell.angle_beta   90.00
_cell.angle_gamma   90.00
#
_symmetry.space_group_name_H-M   'P 1'
#
loop_
_entity.id
_entity.type
_entity.pdbx_description
1 polymer ?
#
loop_
_entity_poly.entity_id
_entity_poly.type
_entity_poly.pdbx_seq_one_letter_code
_entity_poly.pdbx_strand_id
1 'polypeptide(L)'
;MQQKPDADDYLALFGRYKEDFGDVYMDPEDERFRLLFDQICRMLTQPSPFNLALPEQFRSTAFRYLEGDPHTVAHMTTIENRHFMLSDLFDYVHLVNTMGGRWDQRGR
;
A
#
# COMPACT_ATOMS: atom_id res chain seq x y z
N MET A 1 -10.55 19.21 -10.76
CA MET A 1 -9.68 18.11 -11.23
C MET A 1 -9.45 17.20 -10.04
N GLN A 2 -9.77 15.90 -10.11
CA GLN A 2 -9.38 14.98 -9.03
C GLN A 2 -7.86 14.97 -8.95
N GLN A 3 -7.30 15.30 -7.78
CA GLN A 3 -5.88 15.10 -7.52
C GLN A 3 -5.59 13.59 -7.61
N LYS A 4 -4.51 13.24 -8.32
CA LYS A 4 -4.10 11.85 -8.51
C LYS A 4 -3.16 11.50 -7.36
N PRO A 5 -3.31 10.34 -6.70
CA PRO A 5 -2.47 9.98 -5.57
C PRO A 5 -0.97 10.03 -5.91
N ASP A 6 -0.18 10.69 -5.09
CA ASP A 6 1.30 10.66 -5.18
C ASP A 6 1.93 10.13 -3.89
N ALA A 7 3.27 10.07 -3.84
CA ALA A 7 4.00 9.53 -2.69
C ALA A 7 3.66 10.25 -1.37
N ASP A 8 3.48 11.57 -1.41
CA ASP A 8 3.20 12.37 -0.21
C ASP A 8 1.79 12.10 0.30
N ASP A 9 0.81 11.87 -0.58
CA ASP A 9 -0.54 11.44 -0.18
C ASP A 9 -0.51 10.11 0.58
N TYR A 10 0.28 9.14 0.11
CA TYR A 10 0.44 7.85 0.78
C TYR A 10 1.11 8.02 2.15
N LEU A 11 2.23 8.74 2.24
CA LEU A 11 2.93 8.97 3.50
C LEU A 11 2.07 9.76 4.50
N ALA A 12 1.32 10.75 4.04
CA ALA A 12 0.37 11.48 4.86
C ALA A 12 -0.76 10.59 5.38
N LEU A 13 -1.20 9.59 4.60
CA LEU A 13 -2.19 8.62 5.06
C LEU A 13 -1.58 7.68 6.12
N PHE A 14 -0.43 7.08 5.85
CA PHE A 14 0.27 6.23 6.82
C PHE A 14 0.52 6.96 8.14
N GLY A 15 1.02 8.20 8.09
CA GLY A 15 1.32 9.03 9.27
C GLY A 15 0.12 9.32 10.18
N ARG A 16 -1.13 9.19 9.71
CA ARG A 16 -2.32 9.32 10.56
C ARG A 16 -2.55 8.11 11.49
N TYR A 17 -1.96 6.97 11.14
CA TYR A 17 -2.13 5.72 11.87
C TYR A 17 -0.90 5.36 12.70
N LYS A 18 0.31 5.60 12.15
CA LYS A 18 1.61 5.36 12.79
C LYS A 18 2.70 6.14 12.03
N GLU A 19 3.70 6.65 12.73
CA GLU A 19 4.81 7.41 12.11
C GLU A 19 5.72 6.52 11.25
N ASP A 20 5.94 5.28 11.69
CA ASP A 20 6.75 4.27 10.98
C ASP A 20 5.95 2.98 10.84
N PHE A 21 5.74 2.54 9.60
CA PHE A 21 5.02 1.30 9.28
C PHE A 21 5.95 0.14 8.91
N GLY A 22 7.27 0.34 8.86
CA GLY A 22 8.23 -0.69 8.49
C GLY A 22 8.29 -1.87 9.48
N ASP A 23 7.79 -1.68 10.71
CA ASP A 23 7.74 -2.72 11.75
C ASP A 23 6.32 -3.21 12.06
N VAL A 24 5.29 -2.77 11.31
CA VAL A 24 3.87 -3.04 11.64
C VAL A 24 3.52 -4.53 11.70
N TYR A 25 4.32 -5.39 11.07
CA TYR A 25 4.18 -6.85 11.14
C TYR A 25 4.42 -7.42 12.56
N MET A 26 5.00 -6.63 13.49
CA MET A 26 5.17 -6.99 14.89
C MET A 26 4.04 -6.48 15.80
N ASP A 27 3.16 -5.61 15.30
CA ASP A 27 2.10 -5.01 16.10
C ASP A 27 0.91 -5.99 16.27
N PRO A 28 0.24 -5.97 17.44
CA PRO A 28 -0.97 -6.77 17.65
C PRO A 28 -2.10 -6.35 16.69
N GLU A 29 -3.06 -7.23 16.46
CA GLU A 29 -4.20 -6.93 15.58
C GLU A 29 -4.92 -5.65 16.02
N ASP A 30 -5.05 -4.72 15.08
CA ASP A 30 -5.74 -3.45 15.30
C ASP A 30 -6.69 -3.16 14.14
N GLU A 31 -7.96 -2.90 14.46
CA GLU A 31 -8.99 -2.56 13.49
C GLU A 31 -8.63 -1.31 12.65
N ARG A 32 -7.79 -0.43 13.19
CA ARG A 32 -7.23 0.72 12.47
C ARG A 32 -6.43 0.31 11.23
N PHE A 33 -5.70 -0.79 11.28
CA PHE A 33 -4.93 -1.28 10.13
C PHE A 33 -5.82 -1.88 9.05
N ARG A 34 -6.97 -2.44 9.42
CA ARG A 34 -7.99 -2.85 8.44
C ARG A 34 -8.56 -1.64 7.69
N LEU A 35 -8.89 -0.57 8.40
CA LEU A 35 -9.38 0.67 7.79
C LEU A 35 -8.32 1.32 6.88
N LEU A 36 -7.07 1.35 7.33
CA LEU A 36 -5.95 1.82 6.51
C LEU A 36 -5.80 0.99 5.24
N PHE A 37 -5.81 -0.34 5.36
CA PHE A 37 -5.73 -1.25 4.22
C PHE A 37 -6.82 -0.95 3.17
N ASP A 38 -8.07 -0.80 3.60
CA ASP A 38 -9.16 -0.46 2.69
C ASP A 38 -8.95 0.90 1.99
N GLN A 39 -8.43 1.90 2.71
CA GLN A 39 -8.11 3.21 2.14
C GLN A 39 -6.96 3.13 1.13
N ILE A 40 -5.92 2.35 1.43
CA ILE A 40 -4.78 2.10 0.54
C ILE A 40 -5.24 1.40 -0.75
N CYS A 41 -6.09 0.38 -0.65
CA CYS A 41 -6.65 -0.29 -1.82
C CYS A 41 -7.42 0.69 -2.73
N ARG A 42 -8.20 1.61 -2.14
CA ARG A 42 -8.90 2.66 -2.90
C ARG A 42 -7.95 3.67 -3.53
N MET A 43 -6.80 3.96 -2.91
CA MET A 43 -5.79 4.82 -3.52
C MET A 43 -5.07 4.11 -4.67
N LEU A 44 -4.68 2.85 -4.50
CA LEU A 44 -3.95 2.05 -5.49
C LEU A 44 -4.75 1.82 -6.78
N THR A 45 -6.07 1.83 -6.70
CA THR A 45 -6.97 1.67 -7.86
C THR A 45 -7.25 2.98 -8.61
N GLN A 46 -6.83 4.13 -8.07
CA GLN A 46 -6.96 5.41 -8.77
C GLN A 46 -5.89 5.57 -9.85
N PRO A 47 -6.23 6.23 -10.98
CA PRO A 47 -5.29 6.48 -12.06
C PRO A 47 -4.25 7.53 -11.64
N SER A 48 -3.01 7.09 -11.41
CA SER A 48 -1.88 7.97 -11.09
C SER A 48 -0.59 7.50 -11.77
N PRO A 49 0.26 8.42 -12.28
CA PRO A 49 1.62 8.09 -12.71
C PRO A 49 2.44 7.43 -11.59
N PHE A 50 2.23 7.83 -10.33
CA PHE A 50 2.90 7.24 -9.19
C PHE A 50 2.47 5.78 -8.99
N ASN A 51 1.16 5.52 -8.97
CA ASN A 51 0.64 4.14 -8.86
C ASN A 51 1.14 3.26 -10.01
N LEU A 52 1.26 3.81 -11.22
CA LEU A 52 1.80 3.09 -12.38
C LEU A 52 3.29 2.73 -12.23
N ALA A 53 4.05 3.48 -11.43
CA ALA A 53 5.45 3.22 -11.13
C ALA A 53 5.67 2.23 -9.98
N LEU A 54 4.65 2.01 -9.13
CA LEU A 54 4.69 0.98 -8.10
C LEU A 54 4.71 -0.43 -8.71
N PRO A 55 5.24 -1.44 -8.00
CA PRO A 55 5.10 -2.85 -8.37
C PRO A 55 3.62 -3.19 -8.67
N GLU A 56 3.39 -3.86 -9.81
CA GLU A 56 2.05 -4.18 -10.30
C GLU A 56 1.22 -5.00 -9.29
N GLN A 57 1.89 -5.78 -8.46
CA GLN A 57 1.31 -6.65 -7.44
C GLN A 57 0.46 -5.86 -6.43
N PHE A 58 0.88 -4.65 -6.05
CA PHE A 58 0.08 -3.80 -5.15
C PHE A 58 -1.25 -3.40 -5.79
N ARG A 59 -1.20 -2.96 -7.06
CA ARG A 59 -2.40 -2.52 -7.79
C ARG A 59 -3.32 -3.68 -8.10
N SER A 60 -2.79 -4.78 -8.61
CA SER A 60 -3.58 -5.96 -8.97
C SER A 60 -4.27 -6.58 -7.75
N THR A 61 -3.58 -6.67 -6.60
CA THR A 61 -4.18 -7.09 -5.32
C THR A 61 -5.30 -6.14 -4.90
N ALA A 62 -5.07 -4.83 -4.95
CA ALA A 62 -6.09 -3.83 -4.60
C ALA A 62 -7.34 -3.90 -5.48
N PHE A 63 -7.18 -4.03 -6.81
CA PHE A 63 -8.30 -4.18 -7.74
C PHE A 63 -9.10 -5.44 -7.42
N ARG A 64 -8.44 -6.60 -7.33
CA ARG A 64 -9.10 -7.88 -7.04
C ARG A 64 -9.81 -7.88 -5.70
N TYR A 65 -9.19 -7.30 -4.67
CA TYR A 65 -9.80 -7.17 -3.35
C TYR A 65 -11.08 -6.32 -3.39
N LEU A 66 -11.05 -5.15 -4.06
CA LEU A 66 -12.22 -4.27 -4.17
C LEU A 66 -13.32 -4.83 -5.08
N GLU A 67 -12.97 -5.63 -6.08
CA GLU A 67 -13.91 -6.37 -6.93
C GLU A 67 -14.54 -7.58 -6.22
N GLY A 68 -14.02 -7.95 -5.04
CA GLY A 68 -14.53 -9.07 -4.25
C GLY A 68 -14.06 -10.43 -4.77
N ASP A 69 -12.90 -10.50 -5.44
CA ASP A 69 -12.30 -11.78 -5.85
C ASP A 69 -12.17 -12.71 -4.64
N PRO A 70 -12.83 -13.89 -4.62
CA PRO A 70 -12.95 -14.70 -3.41
C PRO A 70 -11.60 -15.15 -2.84
N HIS A 71 -10.63 -15.45 -3.72
CA HIS A 71 -9.31 -15.88 -3.30
C HIS A 71 -8.52 -14.73 -2.67
N THR A 72 -8.52 -13.55 -3.32
CA THR A 72 -7.82 -12.37 -2.81
C THR A 72 -8.45 -11.87 -1.51
N VAL A 73 -9.78 -11.85 -1.40
CA VAL A 73 -10.48 -11.47 -0.16
C VAL A 73 -10.15 -12.43 0.98
N ALA A 74 -10.21 -13.75 0.73
CA ALA A 74 -9.84 -14.74 1.75
C ALA A 74 -8.39 -14.56 2.21
N HIS A 75 -7.47 -14.35 1.26
CA HIS A 75 -6.06 -14.14 1.55
C HIS A 75 -5.82 -12.85 2.36
N MET A 76 -6.49 -11.75 2.01
CA MET A 76 -6.38 -10.46 2.70
C MET A 76 -7.21 -10.38 3.99
N THR A 77 -7.98 -11.41 4.34
CA THR A 77 -8.65 -11.53 5.65
C THR A 77 -7.65 -11.90 6.75
N THR A 78 -6.54 -12.56 6.40
CA THR A 78 -5.42 -12.81 7.30
C THR A 78 -4.70 -11.51 7.68
N ILE A 79 -4.45 -11.31 8.97
CA ILE A 79 -3.89 -10.06 9.53
C ILE A 79 -2.46 -9.84 9.02
N GLU A 80 -1.65 -10.90 9.07
CA GLU A 80 -0.25 -10.90 8.67
C GLU A 80 -0.09 -10.50 7.21
N ASN A 81 -1.00 -10.93 6.33
CA ASN A 81 -0.96 -10.57 4.90
C ASN A 81 -1.25 -9.08 4.68
N ARG A 82 -2.17 -8.50 5.46
CA ARG A 82 -2.43 -7.05 5.41
C ARG A 82 -1.24 -6.26 5.94
N HIS A 83 -0.69 -6.67 7.08
CA HIS A 83 0.47 -6.00 7.68
C HIS A 83 1.68 -6.06 6.75
N PHE A 84 1.94 -7.21 6.13
CA PHE A 84 3.02 -7.37 5.17
C PHE A 84 2.84 -6.41 3.98
N MET A 85 1.66 -6.37 3.38
CA MET A 85 1.40 -5.45 2.25
C MET A 85 1.53 -3.98 2.66
N LEU A 86 1.05 -3.60 3.85
CA LEU A 86 1.17 -2.22 4.36
C LEU A 86 2.63 -1.83 4.61
N SER A 87 3.42 -2.73 5.22
CA SER A 87 4.86 -2.54 5.46
C SER A 87 5.62 -2.39 4.14
N ASP A 88 5.44 -3.33 3.21
CA ASP A 88 6.15 -3.35 1.93
C ASP A 88 5.80 -2.11 1.07
N LEU A 89 4.52 -1.71 1.08
CA LEU A 89 4.11 -0.49 0.40
C LEU A 89 4.71 0.76 1.05
N PHE A 90 4.70 0.86 2.38
CA PHE A 90 5.29 2.00 3.09
C PHE A 90 6.77 2.14 2.77
N ASP A 91 7.53 1.05 2.87
CA ASP A 91 8.96 1.03 2.56
C ASP A 91 9.21 1.47 1.11
N TYR A 92 8.43 0.95 0.16
CA TYR A 92 8.57 1.33 -1.25
C TYR A 92 8.26 2.81 -1.49
N VAL A 93 7.15 3.32 -0.95
CA VAL A 93 6.76 4.73 -1.09
C VAL A 93 7.82 5.64 -0.47
N HIS A 94 8.27 5.32 0.74
CA HIS A 94 9.28 6.09 1.45
C HIS A 94 10.62 6.10 0.69
N LEU A 95 11.00 4.96 0.13
CA LEU A 95 12.21 4.80 -0.69
C LEU A 95 12.15 5.60 -1.99
N VAL A 96 11.02 5.55 -2.70
CA VAL A 96 10.81 6.35 -3.92
C VAL A 96 10.82 7.85 -3.62
N ASN A 97 10.21 8.27 -2.50
CA ASN A 97 10.17 9.66 -2.09
C ASN A 97 11.57 10.19 -1.72
N THR A 98 12.35 9.40 -0.99
CA THR A 98 13.71 9.77 -0.55
C THR A 98 14.75 9.70 -1.68
N MET A 99 14.61 8.77 -2.64
CA MET A 99 15.56 8.60 -3.74
C MET A 99 15.22 9.38 -5.02
N GLY A 100 14.11 10.13 -5.05
CA GLY A 100 13.77 10.99 -6.19
C GLY A 100 13.24 10.24 -7.43
N GLY A 101 12.57 9.10 -7.26
CA GLY A 101 11.69 8.55 -8.30
C GLY A 101 12.19 7.40 -9.18
N ARG A 102 13.33 6.73 -8.91
CA ARG A 102 13.74 5.54 -9.67
C ARG A 102 14.24 4.40 -8.79
N TRP A 103 13.32 3.49 -8.45
CA TRP A 103 13.69 2.14 -8.07
C TRP A 103 13.76 1.27 -9.32
N ASP A 104 14.97 0.98 -9.81
CA ASP A 104 15.17 0.06 -10.94
C ASP A 104 15.10 -1.36 -10.40
N GLN A 105 14.10 -2.14 -10.85
CA GLN A 105 13.90 -3.54 -10.48
C GLN A 105 14.94 -4.47 -11.15
N ARG A 106 16.19 -3.99 -11.29
CA ARG A 106 17.36 -4.73 -11.78
C ARG A 106 18.29 -5.09 -10.62
N GLY A 107 17.73 -5.73 -9.60
CA GLY A 107 18.47 -6.59 -8.69
C GLY A 107 18.44 -8.01 -9.27
N ARG A 108 19.60 -8.53 -9.64
CA ARG A 108 19.83 -9.87 -10.21
C ARG A 108 19.16 -11.00 -9.45
#